data_AF-E1TEA1-F1
#
_entry.id   AF-E1TEA1-F1
#
_cell.length_a   1.000
_cell.length_b   1.000
_cell.length_c   1.000
_cell.angle_alpha   90.00
_cell.angle_beta   90.00
_cell.angle_gamma   90.00
#
_symmetry.space_group_name_H-M   'P 1'
#
loop_
_entity.id
_entity.type
_entity.pdbx_description
1 polymer ?
#
loop_
_entity_poly.entity_id
_entity_poly.type
_entity_poly.pdbx_seq_one_letter_code
_entity_poly.pdbx_strand_id
1 'polypeptide(L)'
;MRAIPKVIHIIWIGGDIPQRNRDCIVTFPRMNPDWQVNLWIDANQLLTGERRRQISEHVSAQSGGRVSSAQWQEVARSLGESGGDAATISYLEDYLNQRGETLRGMRAQQVNSIINFCEANGIKLREVQRDLKMGKNAAIYRSELVNRGANFGSASDILRIEILLQYGGIYVDTDVSCVSPFGDIICHQSYPRFSAVNAVWHNGVSENDWTSADWWRANIRGDDPPPISNSIIASHARSNGLKSYKTLIHSRFRSLKTSDDLRAQYLSDVRGSTIKMTGPTAAAESSGFTKLRNQMFTDLAASQSPDQSLENKLFMRDNWYFPMHKVRDSYFHDWL
;
A
#
# COMPACT_ATOMS: atom_id res chain seq x y z
N MET A 1 -3.86 -17.35 18.75
CA MET A 1 -4.72 -16.49 17.90
C MET A 1 -5.46 -15.49 18.77
N ARG A 2 -5.64 -14.23 18.34
CA ARG A 2 -6.43 -13.20 19.04
C ARG A 2 -7.07 -12.24 18.04
N ALA A 3 -8.19 -11.61 18.42
CA ALA A 3 -8.80 -10.54 17.63
C ALA A 3 -7.84 -9.34 17.51
N ILE A 4 -7.70 -8.80 16.31
CA ILE A 4 -6.94 -7.55 16.07
C ILE A 4 -7.72 -6.33 16.59
N PRO A 5 -7.05 -5.19 16.82
CA PRO A 5 -7.73 -3.94 17.15
C PRO A 5 -8.77 -3.55 16.08
N LYS A 6 -9.95 -3.08 16.51
CA LYS A 6 -11.02 -2.58 15.62
C LYS A 6 -10.72 -1.19 15.06
N VAL A 7 -9.63 -1.10 14.30
CA VAL A 7 -9.15 0.13 13.67
C VAL A 7 -8.82 -0.15 12.21
N ILE A 8 -9.35 0.68 11.32
CA ILE A 8 -9.05 0.66 9.89
C ILE A 8 -8.15 1.87 9.57
N HIS A 9 -7.16 1.66 8.70
CA HIS A 9 -6.20 2.65 8.27
C HIS A 9 -6.18 2.73 6.75
N ILE A 10 -6.37 3.94 6.24
CA ILE A 10 -6.40 4.28 4.82
C ILE A 10 -5.39 5.40 4.62
N ILE A 11 -4.63 5.37 3.53
CA ILE A 11 -3.57 6.36 3.26
C ILE A 11 -3.88 7.09 1.96
N TRP A 12 -3.85 8.41 1.99
CA TRP A 12 -3.89 9.24 0.79
C TRP A 12 -2.87 10.38 0.90
N ILE A 13 -1.89 10.38 0.01
CA ILE A 13 -0.78 11.36 0.00
C ILE A 13 -0.57 11.89 -1.40
N GLY A 14 -0.09 13.13 -1.53
CA GLY A 14 0.25 13.71 -2.82
C GLY A 14 -0.79 14.64 -3.46
N GLY A 15 -1.96 14.83 -2.85
CA GLY A 15 -3.02 15.69 -3.39
C GLY A 15 -4.38 15.41 -2.79
N ASP A 16 -5.43 15.91 -3.43
CA ASP A 16 -6.81 15.62 -3.05
C ASP A 16 -7.26 14.23 -3.48
N ILE A 17 -8.29 13.70 -2.81
CA ILE A 17 -8.82 12.35 -3.05
C ILE A 17 -9.81 12.40 -4.23
N PRO A 18 -9.58 11.65 -5.33
CA PRO A 18 -10.53 11.52 -6.42
C PRO A 18 -11.85 10.91 -5.96
N GLN A 19 -12.95 11.29 -6.62
CA GLN A 19 -14.29 10.83 -6.24
C GLN A 19 -14.39 9.30 -6.18
N ARG A 20 -13.85 8.58 -7.18
CA ARG A 20 -13.86 7.10 -7.20
C ARG A 20 -13.25 6.47 -5.94
N ASN A 21 -12.22 7.09 -5.40
CA ASN A 21 -11.53 6.61 -4.20
C ASN A 21 -12.33 6.97 -2.95
N ARG A 22 -12.99 8.13 -2.92
CA ARG A 22 -13.95 8.48 -1.85
C ARG A 22 -15.12 7.50 -1.80
N ASP A 23 -15.64 7.09 -2.96
CA ASP A 23 -16.72 6.13 -3.07
C ASP A 23 -16.34 4.76 -2.51
N CYS A 24 -15.08 4.34 -2.68
CA CYS A 24 -14.54 3.14 -2.05
C CYS A 24 -14.36 3.34 -0.54
N ILE A 25 -13.67 4.41 -0.13
CA ILE A 25 -13.33 4.70 1.27
C ILE A 25 -14.57 4.78 2.17
N VAL A 26 -15.66 5.39 1.70
CA VAL A 26 -16.87 5.58 2.50
C VAL A 26 -17.60 4.26 2.83
N THR A 27 -17.33 3.18 2.09
CA THR A 27 -17.91 1.87 2.40
C THR A 27 -17.43 1.32 3.74
N PHE A 28 -16.19 1.62 4.16
CA PHE A 28 -15.63 1.10 5.41
C PHE A 28 -16.37 1.60 6.67
N PRO A 29 -16.53 2.93 6.91
CA PRO A 29 -17.27 3.40 8.07
C PRO A 29 -18.76 3.03 8.02
N ARG A 30 -19.35 2.94 6.82
CA ARG A 30 -20.74 2.49 6.64
C ARG A 30 -20.96 1.04 7.07
N MET A 31 -20.07 0.14 6.66
CA MET A 31 -20.18 -1.29 6.95
C MET A 31 -19.65 -1.66 8.36
N ASN A 32 -18.86 -0.78 8.98
CA ASN A 32 -18.19 -1.05 10.26
C ASN A 32 -18.36 0.12 11.23
N PRO A 33 -19.60 0.44 11.66
CA PRO A 33 -19.88 1.60 12.51
C PRO A 33 -19.22 1.51 13.90
N ASP A 34 -18.85 0.31 14.36
CA ASP A 34 -18.13 0.07 15.62
C ASP A 34 -16.60 0.10 15.46
N TRP A 35 -16.07 0.31 14.25
CA TRP A 35 -14.64 0.42 13.98
C TRP A 35 -14.21 1.88 13.83
N GLN A 36 -13.05 2.23 14.38
CA GLN A 36 -12.44 3.53 14.10
C GLN A 36 -11.78 3.50 12.72
N VAL A 37 -12.26 4.28 11.76
CA VAL A 37 -11.61 4.45 10.45
C VAL A 37 -10.70 5.68 10.50
N ASN A 38 -9.42 5.52 10.14
CA ASN A 38 -8.47 6.62 10.01
C ASN A 38 -8.09 6.83 8.55
N LEU A 39 -8.12 8.09 8.10
CA LEU A 39 -7.48 8.51 6.86
C LEU A 39 -6.19 9.25 7.19
N TRP A 40 -5.08 8.76 6.68
CA TRP A 40 -3.74 9.33 6.85
C TRP A 40 -3.36 10.18 5.65
N ILE A 41 -2.97 11.43 5.92
CA ILE A 41 -2.39 12.34 4.93
C ILE A 41 -1.01 12.82 5.39
N ASP A 42 -0.19 13.27 4.43
CA ASP A 42 0.97 14.11 4.73
C ASP A 42 0.64 15.53 4.28
N ALA A 43 0.37 16.39 5.25
CA ALA A 43 -0.09 17.76 5.00
C ALA A 43 1.02 18.66 4.42
N ASN A 44 2.27 18.20 4.39
CA ASN A 44 3.40 18.88 3.78
C ASN A 44 3.69 18.39 2.36
N GLN A 45 2.86 17.49 1.81
CA GLN A 45 3.08 16.83 0.52
C GLN A 45 1.82 16.87 -0.38
N LEU A 46 0.90 17.83 -0.16
CA LEU A 46 -0.35 17.92 -0.92
C LEU A 46 -0.13 18.41 -2.36
N LEU A 47 0.96 19.15 -2.63
CA LEU A 47 1.28 19.62 -3.97
C LEU A 47 2.23 18.69 -4.74
N THR A 48 2.66 17.57 -4.14
CA THR A 48 3.60 16.63 -4.76
C THR A 48 3.04 15.99 -6.03
N GLY A 49 1.75 15.69 -6.09
CA GLY A 49 1.07 15.18 -7.29
C GLY A 49 0.94 16.25 -8.37
N GLU A 50 0.62 17.49 -7.98
CA GLU A 50 0.54 18.63 -8.91
C GLU A 50 1.91 18.93 -9.53
N ARG A 51 2.98 18.92 -8.72
CA ARG A 51 4.36 19.01 -9.19
C ARG A 51 4.66 17.95 -10.24
N ARG A 52 4.32 16.69 -9.94
CA ARG A 52 4.55 15.57 -10.86
C ARG A 52 3.84 15.78 -12.18
N ARG A 53 2.57 16.22 -12.15
CA ARG A 53 1.75 16.50 -13.33
C ARG A 53 2.37 17.59 -14.19
N GLN A 54 2.66 18.76 -13.61
CA GLN A 54 3.21 19.92 -14.31
C GLN A 54 4.56 19.62 -14.97
N ILE A 55 5.47 18.93 -14.27
CA ILE A 55 6.77 18.52 -14.85
C ILE A 55 6.56 17.54 -16.00
N SER A 56 5.64 16.59 -15.85
CA SER A 56 5.36 15.61 -16.91
C SER A 56 4.82 16.29 -18.17
N GLU A 57 3.89 17.23 -18.01
CA GLU A 57 3.34 18.01 -19.13
C GLU A 57 4.41 18.87 -19.80
N HIS A 58 5.25 19.55 -19.03
CA HIS A 58 6.35 20.36 -19.55
C HIS A 58 7.34 19.53 -20.37
N VAL A 59 7.78 18.38 -19.85
CA VAL A 59 8.73 17.50 -20.54
C VAL A 59 8.10 16.90 -21.79
N SER A 60 6.84 16.44 -21.72
CA SER A 60 6.15 15.90 -22.89
C SER A 60 5.97 16.95 -23.99
N ALA A 61 5.74 18.22 -23.63
CA ALA A 61 5.65 19.32 -24.59
C ALA A 61 6.98 19.63 -25.29
N GLN A 62 8.11 19.53 -24.59
CA GLN A 62 9.43 19.84 -25.16
C GLN A 62 10.07 18.68 -25.93
N SER A 63 9.88 17.44 -25.46
CA SER A 63 10.67 16.28 -25.88
C SER A 63 9.84 15.12 -26.42
N GLY A 64 8.50 15.19 -26.38
CA GLY A 64 7.61 14.10 -26.80
C GLY A 64 7.71 12.83 -25.94
N GLY A 65 8.44 12.87 -24.83
CA GLY A 65 8.79 11.72 -24.00
C GLY A 65 8.24 11.78 -22.58
N ARG A 66 8.51 10.71 -21.82
CA ARG A 66 8.29 10.63 -20.36
C ARG A 66 9.47 11.26 -19.62
N VAL A 67 9.22 11.78 -18.43
CA VAL A 67 10.27 12.29 -17.53
C VAL A 67 11.25 11.16 -17.19
N SER A 68 12.51 11.34 -17.55
CA SER A 68 13.59 10.38 -17.26
C SER A 68 13.95 10.36 -15.77
N SER A 69 14.64 9.29 -15.34
CA SER A 69 15.15 9.17 -13.98
C SER A 69 16.13 10.30 -13.62
N ALA A 70 16.99 10.70 -14.57
CA ALA A 70 17.94 11.80 -14.39
C ALA A 70 17.23 13.15 -14.17
N GLN A 71 16.13 13.41 -14.90
CA GLN A 71 15.31 14.61 -14.69
C GLN A 71 14.65 14.60 -13.31
N TRP A 72 14.13 13.46 -12.84
CA TRP A 72 13.58 13.38 -11.48
C TRP A 72 14.64 13.62 -10.40
N GLN A 73 15.87 13.17 -10.61
CA GLN A 73 16.98 13.45 -9.70
C GLN A 73 17.36 14.94 -9.69
N GLU A 74 17.29 15.61 -10.85
CA GLU A 74 17.48 17.06 -10.95
C GLU A 74 16.43 17.80 -10.13
N VAL A 75 15.14 17.52 -10.38
CA VAL A 75 14.00 18.10 -9.65
C VAL A 75 14.19 17.90 -8.15
N ALA A 76 14.52 16.68 -7.73
CA ALA A 76 14.73 16.37 -6.32
C ALA A 76 15.89 17.16 -5.70
N ARG A 77 16.95 17.43 -6.47
CA ARG A 77 18.06 18.26 -6.02
C ARG A 77 17.63 19.72 -5.84
N SER A 78 16.84 20.26 -6.76
CA SER A 78 16.29 21.62 -6.67
C SER A 78 15.34 21.79 -5.48
N LEU A 79 14.52 20.78 -5.19
CA LEU A 79 13.60 20.79 -4.04
C LEU A 79 14.31 20.73 -2.68
N GLY A 80 15.58 20.30 -2.67
CA GLY A 80 16.40 20.22 -1.47
C GLY A 80 15.94 19.13 -0.48
N GLU A 81 16.37 19.28 0.77
CA GLU A 81 16.23 18.22 1.77
C GLU A 81 14.78 17.94 2.18
N SER A 82 13.88 18.92 2.22
CA SER A 82 12.50 18.69 2.69
C SER A 82 11.57 18.21 1.56
N GLY A 83 11.73 18.75 0.35
CA GLY A 83 10.87 18.46 -0.81
C GLY A 83 9.37 18.56 -0.55
N GLY A 84 8.97 19.40 0.41
CA GLY A 84 7.58 19.62 0.79
C GLY A 84 6.86 20.63 -0.09
N ASP A 85 5.65 21.00 0.31
CA ASP A 85 4.79 21.92 -0.44
C ASP A 85 5.44 23.30 -0.66
N ALA A 86 6.14 23.82 0.34
CA ALA A 86 6.85 25.10 0.20
C ALA A 86 7.94 25.04 -0.89
N ALA A 87 8.78 24.00 -0.88
CA ALA A 87 9.80 23.80 -1.91
C ALA A 87 9.19 23.52 -3.28
N THR A 88 8.07 22.79 -3.30
CA THR A 88 7.30 22.54 -4.52
C THR A 88 6.76 23.83 -5.13
N ILE A 89 6.22 24.74 -4.31
CA ILE A 89 5.75 26.04 -4.77
C ILE A 89 6.90 26.83 -5.40
N SER A 90 8.02 26.99 -4.69
CA SER A 90 9.18 27.72 -5.22
C SER A 90 9.68 27.11 -6.53
N TYR A 91 9.79 25.78 -6.61
CA TYR A 91 10.21 25.11 -7.84
C TYR A 91 9.26 25.40 -9.01
N LEU A 92 7.95 25.31 -8.80
CA LEU A 92 6.97 25.54 -9.87
C LEU A 92 6.93 27.02 -10.30
N GLU A 93 7.16 27.95 -9.37
CA GLU A 93 7.31 29.38 -9.66
C GLU A 93 8.57 29.64 -10.51
N ASP A 94 9.72 29.16 -10.06
CA ASP A 94 11.02 29.49 -10.65
C ASP A 94 11.24 28.81 -12.01
N TYR A 95 10.72 27.59 -12.19
CA TYR A 95 11.05 26.76 -13.35
C TYR A 95 9.90 26.55 -14.34
N LEU A 96 8.63 26.65 -13.88
CA LEU A 96 7.45 26.37 -14.71
C LEU A 96 6.46 27.53 -14.79
N ASN A 97 6.88 28.75 -14.39
CA ASN A 97 6.10 29.99 -14.47
C ASN A 97 4.69 29.86 -13.84
N GLN A 98 4.56 29.04 -12.80
CA GLN A 98 3.32 28.94 -12.02
C GLN A 98 3.25 30.10 -11.03
N ARG A 99 2.03 30.54 -10.69
CA ARG A 99 1.84 31.54 -9.63
C ARG A 99 1.72 30.84 -8.29
N GLY A 100 2.59 31.14 -7.32
CA GLY A 100 2.52 30.48 -6.00
C GLY A 100 1.27 30.82 -5.21
N GLU A 101 0.63 31.98 -5.45
CA GLU A 101 -0.69 32.27 -4.87
C GLU A 101 -1.74 31.26 -5.32
N THR A 102 -1.74 30.88 -6.61
CA THR A 102 -2.62 29.85 -7.15
C THR A 102 -2.35 28.50 -6.49
N LEU A 103 -1.06 28.13 -6.34
CA LEU A 103 -0.67 26.87 -5.70
C LEU A 103 -1.03 26.83 -4.21
N ARG A 104 -0.87 27.94 -3.48
CA ARG A 104 -1.31 28.09 -2.09
C ARG A 104 -2.83 27.95 -1.97
N GLY A 105 -3.58 28.58 -2.88
CA GLY A 105 -5.04 28.45 -2.96
C GLY A 105 -5.49 27.02 -3.23
N MET A 106 -4.85 26.35 -4.20
CA MET A 106 -5.09 24.93 -4.49
C MET A 106 -4.85 24.08 -3.24
N ARG A 107 -3.69 24.22 -2.58
CA ARG A 107 -3.38 23.47 -1.36
C ARG A 107 -4.45 23.66 -0.29
N ALA A 108 -4.91 24.89 -0.06
CA ALA A 108 -5.97 25.18 0.91
C ALA A 108 -7.30 24.48 0.54
N GLN A 109 -7.67 24.48 -0.74
CA GLN A 109 -8.86 23.77 -1.23
C GLN A 109 -8.74 22.26 -1.01
N GLN A 110 -7.59 21.66 -1.29
CA GLN A 110 -7.36 20.23 -1.09
C GLN A 110 -7.47 19.85 0.40
N VAL A 111 -6.87 20.64 1.30
CA VAL A 111 -7.00 20.44 2.76
C VAL A 111 -8.47 20.45 3.18
N ASN A 112 -9.23 21.48 2.78
CA ASN A 112 -10.64 21.60 3.14
C ASN A 112 -11.49 20.46 2.55
N SER A 113 -11.22 20.06 1.30
CA SER A 113 -11.88 18.93 0.63
C SER A 113 -11.70 17.62 1.40
N ILE A 114 -10.50 17.36 1.91
CA ILE A 114 -10.20 16.17 2.71
C ILE A 114 -10.86 16.24 4.09
N ILE A 115 -10.78 17.38 4.78
CA ILE A 115 -11.39 17.58 6.10
C ILE A 115 -12.91 17.37 6.02
N ASN A 116 -13.58 18.07 5.10
CA ASN A 116 -15.04 17.99 4.94
C ASN A 116 -15.48 16.55 4.65
N PHE A 117 -14.74 15.83 3.82
CA PHE A 117 -15.02 14.42 3.54
C PHE A 117 -14.85 13.53 4.76
N CYS A 118 -13.81 13.75 5.56
CA CYS A 118 -13.61 12.98 6.78
C CYS A 118 -14.74 13.22 7.79
N GLU A 119 -15.08 14.48 8.03
CA GLU A 119 -16.14 14.89 8.95
C GLU A 119 -17.51 14.35 8.53
N ALA A 120 -17.86 14.49 7.25
CA ALA A 120 -19.14 14.03 6.72
C ALA A 120 -19.34 12.51 6.80
N ASN A 121 -18.26 11.73 6.95
CA ASN A 121 -18.29 10.27 6.91
C ASN A 121 -17.79 9.60 8.20
N GLY A 122 -17.60 10.37 9.28
CA GLY A 122 -17.13 9.84 10.57
C GLY A 122 -15.72 9.24 10.51
N ILE A 123 -14.89 9.71 9.59
CA ILE A 123 -13.50 9.24 9.42
C ILE A 123 -12.57 10.14 10.22
N LYS A 124 -11.65 9.54 10.97
CA LYS A 124 -10.64 10.27 11.73
C LYS A 124 -9.47 10.66 10.84
N LEU A 125 -9.30 11.96 10.59
CA LEU A 125 -8.13 12.46 9.88
C LEU A 125 -6.86 12.35 10.75
N ARG A 126 -5.78 11.82 10.16
CA ARG A 126 -4.47 11.64 10.77
C ARG A 126 -3.39 12.29 9.92
N GLU A 127 -2.37 12.83 10.58
CA GLU A 127 -1.25 13.49 9.91
C GLU A 127 0.03 12.68 10.13
N VAL A 128 0.72 12.32 9.04
CA VAL A 128 1.88 11.42 9.05
C VAL A 128 3.01 11.94 9.93
N GLN A 129 3.42 13.20 9.78
CA GLN A 129 4.58 13.75 10.49
C GLN A 129 4.33 13.92 11.99
N ARG A 130 3.08 14.20 12.39
CA ARG A 130 2.66 14.40 13.78
C ARG A 130 2.32 13.09 14.49
N ASP A 131 1.57 12.22 13.83
CA ASP A 131 0.92 11.08 14.49
C ASP A 131 1.70 9.76 14.31
N LEU A 132 2.70 9.69 13.42
CA LEU A 132 3.44 8.46 13.11
C LEU A 132 4.93 8.52 13.45
N LYS A 133 5.42 7.52 14.17
CA LYS A 133 6.84 7.41 14.56
C LYS A 133 7.62 6.54 13.58
N MET A 134 7.98 7.10 12.42
CA MET A 134 8.69 6.34 11.36
C MET A 134 10.18 6.04 11.68
N GLY A 135 10.83 6.87 12.50
CA GLY A 135 12.26 6.75 12.79
C GLY A 135 13.11 6.77 11.51
N LYS A 136 14.04 5.82 11.37
CA LYS A 136 14.96 5.76 10.21
C LYS A 136 14.27 5.58 8.85
N ASN A 137 13.02 5.11 8.83
CA ASN A 137 12.27 4.92 7.59
C ASN A 137 11.68 6.22 7.02
N ALA A 138 11.66 7.31 7.78
CA ALA A 138 11.25 8.62 7.29
C ALA A 138 12.11 9.07 6.08
N ALA A 139 13.40 8.74 6.09
CA ALA A 139 14.30 9.05 4.96
C ALA A 139 13.96 8.25 3.69
N ILE A 140 13.56 6.98 3.85
CA ILE A 140 13.13 6.12 2.73
C ILE A 140 11.81 6.65 2.17
N TYR A 141 10.82 6.90 3.03
CA TYR A 141 9.54 7.50 2.66
C TYR A 141 9.71 8.78 1.85
N ARG A 142 10.55 9.71 2.34
CA ARG A 142 10.87 10.96 1.65
C ARG A 142 11.55 10.73 0.31
N SER A 143 12.50 9.79 0.24
CA SER A 143 13.17 9.45 -1.02
C SER A 143 12.19 8.97 -2.09
N GLU A 144 11.17 8.19 -1.70
CA GLU A 144 10.14 7.72 -2.62
C GLU A 144 9.23 8.85 -3.12
N LEU A 145 8.91 9.82 -2.26
CA LEU A 145 8.08 10.97 -2.63
C LEU A 145 8.82 12.01 -3.48
N VAL A 146 10.09 12.26 -3.19
CA VAL A 146 10.85 13.36 -3.78
C VAL A 146 11.79 12.81 -4.87
N ASN A 147 12.77 12.00 -4.49
CA ASN A 147 13.84 11.54 -5.38
C ASN A 147 13.34 10.61 -6.49
N ARG A 148 12.27 9.86 -6.24
CA ARG A 148 11.65 8.97 -7.22
C ARG A 148 10.49 9.57 -7.99
N GLY A 149 10.31 10.89 -7.93
CA GLY A 149 9.28 11.56 -8.72
C GLY A 149 7.87 11.22 -8.26
N ALA A 150 7.63 11.25 -6.96
CA ALA A 150 6.33 10.96 -6.33
C ALA A 150 5.84 9.52 -6.58
N ASN A 151 6.65 8.53 -6.15
CA ASN A 151 6.27 7.13 -6.11
C ASN A 151 5.34 6.86 -4.91
N PHE A 152 4.07 7.27 -5.04
CA PHE A 152 3.08 7.16 -3.97
C PHE A 152 2.82 5.72 -3.51
N GLY A 153 2.93 4.72 -4.40
CA GLY A 153 2.75 3.31 -4.04
C GLY A 153 3.81 2.85 -3.03
N SER A 154 5.08 3.05 -3.34
CA SER A 154 6.19 2.71 -2.45
C SER A 154 6.20 3.52 -1.16
N ALA A 155 5.83 4.81 -1.23
CA ALA A 155 5.66 5.64 -0.04
C ALA A 155 4.52 5.13 0.87
N SER A 156 3.37 4.73 0.29
CA SER A 156 2.26 4.11 1.01
C SER A 156 2.62 2.74 1.59
N ASP A 157 3.42 1.93 0.89
CA ASP A 157 3.95 0.65 1.39
C ASP A 157 4.77 0.82 2.68
N ILE A 158 5.56 1.89 2.78
CA ILE A 158 6.32 2.19 4.00
C ILE A 158 5.36 2.62 5.11
N LEU A 159 4.45 3.55 4.83
CA LEU A 159 3.52 4.08 5.82
C LEU A 159 2.60 2.99 6.39
N ARG A 160 2.03 2.10 5.55
CA ARG A 160 1.10 1.05 6.03
C ARG A 160 1.75 0.12 7.05
N ILE A 161 3.04 -0.19 6.90
CA ILE A 161 3.79 -1.02 7.84
C ILE A 161 4.02 -0.27 9.16
N GLU A 162 4.48 0.99 9.10
CA GLU A 162 4.72 1.81 10.30
C GLU A 162 3.44 2.03 11.09
N ILE A 163 2.33 2.32 10.41
CA ILE A 163 1.02 2.52 11.02
C ILE A 163 0.58 1.24 11.73
N LEU A 164 0.62 0.09 11.05
CA LEU A 164 0.21 -1.18 11.66
C LEU A 164 1.15 -1.64 12.79
N LEU A 165 2.45 -1.34 12.71
CA LEU A 165 3.38 -1.61 13.81
C LEU A 165 3.02 -0.81 15.06
N GLN A 166 2.59 0.45 14.89
CA GLN A 166 2.27 1.37 15.98
C GLN A 166 0.86 1.13 16.54
N TYR A 167 -0.13 0.90 15.69
CA TYR A 167 -1.56 0.88 16.07
C TYR A 167 -2.22 -0.50 15.95
N GLY A 168 -1.69 -1.40 15.12
CA GLY A 168 -2.39 -2.63 14.72
C GLY A 168 -3.64 -2.33 13.90
N GLY A 169 -4.51 -3.32 13.73
CA GLY A 169 -5.76 -3.18 12.99
C GLY A 169 -5.63 -3.63 11.54
N ILE A 170 -6.33 -2.96 10.63
CA ILE A 170 -6.39 -3.30 9.21
C ILE A 170 -5.96 -2.09 8.39
N TYR A 171 -5.00 -2.30 7.51
CA TYR A 171 -4.72 -1.38 6.40
C TYR A 171 -5.49 -1.83 5.15
N VAL A 172 -6.02 -0.87 4.38
CA VAL A 172 -6.65 -1.10 3.07
C VAL A 172 -6.24 -0.01 2.06
N ASP A 173 -5.97 -0.41 0.82
CA ASP A 173 -5.78 0.50 -0.31
C ASP A 173 -7.10 1.25 -0.65
N THR A 174 -6.98 2.41 -1.28
CA THR A 174 -8.11 3.33 -1.53
C THR A 174 -9.01 2.96 -2.71
N ASP A 175 -8.69 1.90 -3.41
CA ASP A 175 -9.44 1.28 -4.51
C ASP A 175 -10.14 -0.02 -4.07
N VAL A 176 -10.05 -0.37 -2.78
CA VAL A 176 -10.78 -1.46 -2.14
C VAL A 176 -12.09 -0.93 -1.56
N SER A 177 -13.19 -1.62 -1.82
CA SER A 177 -14.49 -1.38 -1.20
C SER A 177 -14.83 -2.48 -0.20
N CYS A 178 -15.42 -2.10 0.93
CA CYS A 178 -16.00 -3.02 1.92
C CYS A 178 -17.41 -3.42 1.49
N VAL A 179 -17.67 -4.73 1.43
CA VAL A 179 -18.98 -5.26 1.01
C VAL A 179 -19.74 -5.99 2.13
N SER A 180 -19.08 -6.25 3.26
CA SER A 180 -19.73 -6.78 4.46
C SER A 180 -18.97 -6.39 5.74
N PRO A 181 -19.66 -6.36 6.90
CA PRO A 181 -19.03 -6.04 8.18
C PRO A 181 -17.85 -6.97 8.51
N PHE A 182 -16.80 -6.41 9.09
CA PHE A 182 -15.59 -7.16 9.44
C PHE A 182 -15.77 -8.08 10.64
N GLY A 183 -16.64 -7.72 11.58
CA GLY A 183 -16.83 -8.49 12.82
C GLY A 183 -15.52 -8.55 13.62
N ASP A 184 -15.17 -9.73 14.13
CA ASP A 184 -13.86 -9.96 14.74
C ASP A 184 -12.93 -10.66 13.75
N ILE A 185 -11.82 -10.02 13.41
CA ILE A 185 -10.77 -10.63 12.59
C ILE A 185 -9.72 -11.27 13.52
N ILE A 186 -9.75 -12.59 13.59
CA ILE A 186 -8.83 -13.38 14.42
C ILE A 186 -7.51 -13.59 13.68
N CYS A 187 -6.40 -13.11 14.25
CA CYS A 187 -5.08 -13.16 13.62
C CYS A 187 -4.03 -13.70 14.60
N HIS A 188 -2.95 -14.28 14.07
CA HIS A 188 -1.80 -14.65 14.88
C HIS A 188 -1.06 -13.38 15.34
N GLN A 189 -0.58 -13.32 16.57
CA GLN A 189 0.05 -12.10 17.09
C GLN A 189 1.35 -11.73 16.36
N SER A 190 2.03 -12.72 15.78
CA SER A 190 3.29 -12.54 15.06
C SER A 190 3.16 -12.55 13.54
N TYR A 191 2.04 -13.01 12.96
CA TYR A 191 1.92 -13.21 11.52
C TYR A 191 0.68 -12.47 11.02
N PRO A 192 0.84 -11.42 10.19
CA PRO A 192 -0.28 -10.70 9.60
C PRO A 192 -1.10 -11.58 8.65
N ARG A 193 -2.37 -11.23 8.49
CA ARG A 193 -3.16 -11.68 7.34
C ARG A 193 -3.03 -10.68 6.20
N PHE A 194 -2.85 -11.16 4.99
CA PHE A 194 -2.73 -10.36 3.77
C PHE A 194 -3.89 -10.61 2.83
N SER A 195 -4.22 -9.65 1.97
CA SER A 195 -5.04 -9.95 0.79
C SER A 195 -4.41 -11.07 -0.04
N ALA A 196 -5.22 -12.02 -0.49
CA ALA A 196 -4.80 -13.01 -1.47
C ALA A 196 -5.15 -12.53 -2.88
N VAL A 197 -4.41 -12.97 -3.89
CA VAL A 197 -4.68 -12.65 -5.30
C VAL A 197 -4.96 -13.92 -6.09
N ASN A 198 -6.11 -13.94 -6.79
CA ASN A 198 -6.47 -15.01 -7.72
C ASN A 198 -7.48 -14.50 -8.76
N ALA A 199 -7.33 -14.93 -10.02
CA ALA A 199 -8.16 -14.49 -11.14
C ALA A 199 -9.66 -14.78 -10.94
N VAL A 200 -9.99 -15.84 -10.19
CA VAL A 200 -11.39 -16.21 -9.93
C VAL A 200 -12.12 -15.20 -9.04
N TRP A 201 -11.41 -14.28 -8.39
CA TRP A 201 -11.99 -13.26 -7.50
C TRP A 201 -12.18 -11.89 -8.15
N HIS A 202 -12.02 -11.75 -9.48
CA HIS A 202 -12.13 -10.45 -10.16
C HIS A 202 -13.47 -9.72 -9.93
N ASN A 203 -14.56 -10.46 -9.66
CA ASN A 203 -15.89 -9.90 -9.29
C ASN A 203 -16.19 -9.98 -7.78
N GLY A 204 -15.19 -10.27 -6.97
CA GLY A 204 -15.33 -10.70 -5.57
C GLY A 204 -15.62 -12.18 -5.44
N VAL A 205 -15.71 -12.65 -4.20
CA VAL A 205 -16.01 -14.03 -3.83
C VAL A 205 -17.09 -14.01 -2.75
N SER A 206 -18.09 -14.88 -2.85
CA SER A 206 -19.14 -14.96 -1.81
C SER A 206 -18.59 -15.61 -0.54
N GLU A 207 -19.26 -15.41 0.60
CA GLU A 207 -18.88 -16.09 1.85
C GLU A 207 -19.02 -17.62 1.73
N ASN A 208 -20.08 -18.09 1.06
CA ASN A 208 -20.31 -19.52 0.79
C ASN A 208 -19.16 -20.12 -0.02
N ASP A 209 -18.76 -19.46 -1.11
CA ASP A 209 -17.64 -19.91 -1.96
C ASP A 209 -16.31 -19.85 -1.20
N TRP A 210 -16.10 -18.77 -0.43
CA TRP A 210 -14.89 -18.60 0.36
C TRP A 210 -14.72 -19.70 1.41
N THR A 211 -15.81 -20.09 2.07
CA THR A 211 -15.78 -21.10 3.15
C THR A 211 -15.85 -22.54 2.63
N SER A 212 -16.37 -22.77 1.42
CA SER A 212 -16.56 -24.11 0.84
C SER A 212 -15.25 -24.77 0.38
N ALA A 213 -14.91 -25.91 1.00
CA ALA A 213 -13.78 -26.73 0.58
C ALA A 213 -13.94 -27.25 -0.86
N ASP A 214 -15.16 -27.64 -1.25
CA ASP A 214 -15.44 -28.13 -2.60
C ASP A 214 -15.30 -27.02 -3.64
N TRP A 215 -15.73 -25.81 -3.31
CA TRP A 215 -15.52 -24.65 -4.18
C TRP A 215 -14.04 -24.36 -4.37
N TRP A 216 -13.25 -24.37 -3.28
CA TRP A 216 -11.80 -24.19 -3.34
C TRP A 216 -11.12 -25.28 -4.18
N ARG A 217 -11.53 -26.54 -4.02
CA ARG A 217 -11.04 -27.66 -4.83
C ARG A 217 -11.29 -27.44 -6.32
N ALA A 218 -12.48 -26.97 -6.69
CA ALA A 218 -12.87 -26.78 -8.08
C ALA A 218 -12.25 -25.54 -8.76
N ASN A 219 -12.04 -24.46 -7.99
CA ASN A 219 -11.72 -23.13 -8.53
C ASN A 219 -10.29 -22.66 -8.25
N ILE A 220 -9.63 -23.12 -7.18
CA ILE A 220 -8.26 -22.73 -6.85
C ILE A 220 -7.28 -23.81 -7.35
N ARG A 221 -7.05 -23.77 -8.67
CA ARG A 221 -6.19 -24.71 -9.41
C ARG A 221 -4.70 -24.42 -9.21
N GLY A 222 -3.87 -25.41 -9.55
CA GLY A 222 -2.41 -25.36 -9.40
C GLY A 222 -1.93 -25.95 -8.08
N ASP A 223 -0.64 -26.23 -7.97
CA ASP A 223 -0.07 -26.87 -6.76
C ASP A 223 0.20 -25.85 -5.66
N ASP A 224 0.49 -24.60 -6.02
CA ASP A 224 0.75 -23.52 -5.08
C ASP A 224 -0.54 -22.87 -4.56
N PRO A 225 -0.54 -22.37 -3.32
CA PRO A 225 -1.62 -21.54 -2.83
C PRO A 225 -1.55 -20.14 -3.47
N PRO A 226 -2.67 -19.39 -3.51
CA PRO A 226 -2.71 -18.03 -4.06
C PRO A 226 -1.60 -17.12 -3.48
N PRO A 227 -0.90 -16.31 -4.29
CA PRO A 227 0.05 -15.33 -3.78
C PRO A 227 -0.67 -14.26 -2.95
N ILE A 228 0.12 -13.54 -2.14
CA ILE A 228 -0.38 -12.41 -1.36
C ILE A 228 -0.13 -11.08 -2.07
N SER A 229 -1.03 -10.13 -1.85
CA SER A 229 -0.85 -8.70 -2.07
C SER A 229 -0.77 -7.99 -0.72
N ASN A 230 -0.14 -6.82 -0.68
CA ASN A 230 -0.12 -5.95 0.49
C ASN A 230 -1.21 -4.86 0.45
N SER A 231 -2.18 -4.94 -0.49
CA SER A 231 -3.30 -4.01 -0.59
C SER A 231 -4.25 -4.08 0.61
N ILE A 232 -4.29 -5.22 1.30
CA ILE A 232 -4.89 -5.37 2.62
C ILE A 232 -3.90 -6.05 3.55
N ILE A 233 -3.73 -5.50 4.76
CA ILE A 233 -2.93 -6.13 5.81
C ILE A 233 -3.67 -6.00 7.13
N ALA A 234 -4.02 -7.13 7.74
CA ALA A 234 -4.63 -7.20 9.06
C ALA A 234 -3.61 -7.75 10.06
N SER A 235 -3.30 -6.99 11.11
CA SER A 235 -2.22 -7.34 12.04
C SER A 235 -2.44 -6.80 13.45
N HIS A 236 -1.84 -7.48 14.41
CA HIS A 236 -1.58 -6.92 15.73
C HIS A 236 -0.49 -5.85 15.66
N ALA A 237 -0.54 -4.87 16.56
CA ALA A 237 0.56 -3.95 16.78
C ALA A 237 1.83 -4.70 17.17
N ARG A 238 3.00 -4.21 16.74
CA ARG A 238 4.32 -4.81 17.03
C ARG A 238 4.49 -6.27 16.57
N SER A 239 3.67 -6.74 15.62
CA SER A 239 3.79 -8.07 15.02
C SER A 239 5.19 -8.35 14.48
N ASN A 240 5.73 -9.55 14.76
CA ASN A 240 7.07 -9.91 14.33
C ASN A 240 7.20 -10.00 12.80
N GLY A 241 6.17 -10.48 12.10
CA GLY A 241 6.13 -10.50 10.64
C GLY A 241 6.23 -9.11 10.03
N LEU A 242 5.55 -8.10 10.62
CA LEU A 242 5.70 -6.71 10.18
C LEU A 242 7.08 -6.13 10.51
N LYS A 243 7.70 -6.52 11.64
CA LYS A 243 9.06 -6.10 11.97
C LYS A 243 10.08 -6.67 10.99
N SER A 244 9.95 -7.95 10.63
CA SER A 244 10.78 -8.60 9.61
C SER A 244 10.60 -7.93 8.25
N TYR A 245 9.36 -7.60 7.89
CA TYR A 245 9.05 -6.86 6.66
C TYR A 245 9.69 -5.48 6.63
N LYS A 246 9.50 -4.68 7.67
CA LYS A 246 10.20 -3.40 7.87
C LYS A 246 11.72 -3.55 7.74
N THR A 247 12.29 -4.60 8.31
CA THR A 247 13.74 -4.84 8.31
C THR A 247 14.26 -5.19 6.91
N LEU A 248 13.52 -6.00 6.15
CA LEU A 248 13.87 -6.35 4.77
C LEU A 248 13.83 -5.13 3.85
N ILE A 249 12.81 -4.26 3.96
CA ILE A 249 12.78 -2.99 3.22
C ILE A 249 14.05 -2.19 3.51
N HIS A 250 14.38 -2.03 4.80
CA HIS A 250 15.55 -1.26 5.19
C HIS A 250 16.87 -1.85 4.63
N SER A 251 17.04 -3.17 4.64
CA SER A 251 18.25 -3.80 4.10
C SER A 251 18.37 -3.60 2.59
N ARG A 252 17.27 -3.66 1.85
CA ARG A 252 17.23 -3.43 0.41
C ARG A 252 17.55 -1.99 0.04
N PHE A 253 17.02 -1.01 0.76
CA PHE A 253 17.42 0.39 0.55
C PHE A 253 18.89 0.65 0.92
N ARG A 254 19.43 -0.10 1.88
CA ARG A 254 20.87 -0.04 2.19
C ARG A 254 21.71 -0.58 1.04
N SER A 255 21.31 -1.68 0.38
CA SER A 255 22.08 -2.23 -0.74
C SER A 255 22.12 -1.32 -1.97
N LEU A 256 21.10 -0.46 -2.16
CA LEU A 256 21.12 0.57 -3.21
C LEU A 256 22.26 1.59 -3.03
N LYS A 257 22.78 1.77 -1.81
CA LYS A 257 23.89 2.69 -1.53
C LYS A 257 25.24 2.11 -1.93
N THR A 258 25.33 0.79 -2.08
CA THR A 258 26.59 0.07 -2.29
C THR A 258 26.67 -0.60 -3.66
N SER A 259 25.64 -0.45 -4.50
CA SER A 259 25.60 -1.07 -5.84
C SER A 259 24.95 -0.12 -6.84
N ASP A 260 25.75 0.34 -7.79
CA ASP A 260 25.30 1.22 -8.87
C ASP A 260 24.35 0.51 -9.83
N ASP A 261 24.57 -0.78 -10.11
CA ASP A 261 23.70 -1.58 -10.95
C ASP A 261 22.30 -1.74 -10.34
N LEU A 262 22.23 -2.07 -9.04
CA LEU A 262 20.95 -2.16 -8.34
C LEU A 262 20.25 -0.80 -8.30
N ARG A 263 21.00 0.30 -8.12
CA ARG A 263 20.47 1.66 -8.15
C ARG A 263 19.96 2.05 -9.54
N ALA A 264 20.64 1.64 -10.61
CA ALA A 264 20.21 1.88 -11.98
C ALA A 264 18.91 1.12 -12.30
N GLN A 265 18.85 -0.18 -11.99
CA GLN A 265 17.63 -0.99 -12.14
C GLN A 265 16.48 -0.44 -11.30
N TYR A 266 16.79 -0.04 -10.06
CA TYR A 266 15.84 0.57 -9.16
C TYR A 266 15.18 1.80 -9.80
N LEU A 267 15.96 2.69 -10.41
CA LEU A 267 15.47 3.94 -10.99
C LEU A 267 14.77 3.75 -12.34
N SER A 268 15.17 2.76 -13.15
CA SER A 268 14.65 2.56 -14.51
C SER A 268 13.30 1.83 -14.55
N ASP A 269 13.07 0.87 -13.66
CA ASP A 269 11.79 0.14 -13.56
C ASP A 269 11.04 0.49 -12.28
N VAL A 270 10.21 1.53 -12.33
CA VAL A 270 9.47 2.01 -11.15
C VAL A 270 8.47 0.97 -10.63
N ARG A 271 7.75 0.28 -11.53
CA ARG A 271 6.72 -0.68 -11.14
C ARG A 271 7.34 -1.92 -10.51
N GLY A 272 8.26 -2.59 -11.22
CA GLY A 272 8.87 -3.82 -10.73
C GLY A 272 9.74 -3.58 -9.50
N SER A 273 10.47 -2.46 -9.44
CA SER A 273 11.22 -2.12 -8.22
C SER A 273 10.33 -1.84 -7.03
N THR A 274 9.15 -1.22 -7.20
CA THR A 274 8.20 -1.00 -6.08
C THR A 274 7.69 -2.33 -5.54
N ILE A 275 7.19 -3.22 -6.41
CA ILE A 275 6.72 -4.56 -6.05
C ILE A 275 7.80 -5.33 -5.29
N LYS A 276 9.03 -5.30 -5.82
CA LYS A 276 10.16 -6.00 -5.23
C LYS A 276 10.57 -5.39 -3.91
N MET A 277 10.79 -4.07 -3.84
CA MET A 277 11.50 -3.42 -2.74
C MET A 277 10.63 -3.22 -1.51
N THR A 278 9.41 -2.75 -1.71
CA THR A 278 8.48 -2.31 -0.65
C THR A 278 7.14 -3.04 -0.69
N GLY A 279 6.74 -3.56 -1.85
CA GLY A 279 5.43 -4.15 -2.10
C GLY A 279 5.26 -5.65 -1.78
N PRO A 280 4.39 -6.36 -2.51
CA PRO A 280 3.99 -7.74 -2.20
C PRO A 280 5.14 -8.76 -2.11
N THR A 281 6.16 -8.66 -2.96
CA THR A 281 7.32 -9.57 -2.90
C THR A 281 8.06 -9.43 -1.57
N ALA A 282 8.24 -8.19 -1.11
CA ALA A 282 8.84 -7.90 0.19
C ALA A 282 8.01 -8.51 1.33
N ALA A 283 6.69 -8.37 1.27
CA ALA A 283 5.77 -8.94 2.25
C ALA A 283 5.89 -10.47 2.31
N ALA A 284 5.84 -11.14 1.15
CA ALA A 284 5.87 -12.60 1.06
C ALA A 284 7.17 -13.20 1.61
N GLU A 285 8.32 -12.62 1.22
CA GLU A 285 9.65 -13.10 1.62
C GLU A 285 9.95 -12.95 3.11
N SER A 286 9.39 -11.94 3.77
CA SER A 286 9.81 -11.53 5.13
C SER A 286 8.80 -11.78 6.22
N SER A 287 7.50 -11.83 5.91
CA SER A 287 6.44 -11.98 6.90
C SER A 287 6.36 -13.38 7.50
N GLY A 288 7.04 -14.35 6.89
CA GLY A 288 6.95 -15.78 7.20
C GLY A 288 6.09 -16.56 6.19
N PHE A 289 5.35 -15.86 5.31
CA PHE A 289 4.46 -16.46 4.33
C PHE A 289 5.18 -17.44 3.40
N THR A 290 6.21 -16.99 2.66
CA THR A 290 6.95 -17.84 1.72
C THR A 290 7.64 -19.00 2.43
N LYS A 291 8.18 -18.76 3.63
CA LYS A 291 8.82 -19.81 4.43
C LYS A 291 7.83 -20.93 4.75
N LEU A 292 6.66 -20.59 5.28
CA LEU A 292 5.65 -21.58 5.61
C LEU A 292 5.10 -22.26 4.35
N ARG A 293 4.80 -21.49 3.30
CA ARG A 293 4.37 -22.04 2.00
C ARG A 293 5.36 -23.09 1.51
N ASN A 294 6.65 -22.80 1.46
CA ASN A 294 7.64 -23.76 0.97
C ASN A 294 7.72 -25.02 1.86
N GLN A 295 7.62 -24.86 3.17
CA GLN A 295 7.55 -26.00 4.09
C GLN A 295 6.31 -26.87 3.85
N MET A 296 5.18 -26.26 3.53
CA MET A 296 3.92 -26.97 3.30
C MET A 296 3.80 -27.56 1.89
N PHE A 297 4.39 -26.94 0.86
CA PHE A 297 4.15 -27.31 -0.55
C PHE A 297 5.40 -27.80 -1.31
N THR A 298 6.62 -27.44 -0.87
CA THR A 298 7.87 -27.79 -1.57
C THR A 298 8.65 -28.89 -0.84
N ASP A 299 8.76 -28.83 0.48
CA ASP A 299 9.54 -29.82 1.27
C ASP A 299 8.83 -31.20 1.35
N LEU A 300 7.58 -31.30 0.90
CA LEU A 300 6.74 -32.52 0.83
C LEU A 300 6.37 -32.92 -0.61
N ALA A 301 6.96 -32.26 -1.63
CA ALA A 301 6.49 -32.32 -3.03
C ALA A 301 6.57 -33.69 -3.71
N ALA A 302 7.23 -34.69 -3.12
CA ALA A 302 7.34 -36.01 -3.73
C ALA A 302 6.10 -36.91 -3.54
N SER A 303 5.10 -36.53 -2.72
CA SER A 303 3.98 -37.44 -2.39
C SER A 303 2.65 -36.78 -1.99
N GLN A 304 2.41 -35.49 -2.23
CA GLN A 304 1.15 -34.87 -1.81
C GLN A 304 -0.03 -35.36 -2.64
N SER A 305 -1.03 -35.93 -1.96
CA SER A 305 -2.33 -36.22 -2.55
C SER A 305 -3.08 -34.91 -2.88
N PRO A 306 -4.02 -34.93 -3.84
CA PRO A 306 -4.90 -33.79 -4.09
C PRO A 306 -5.61 -33.26 -2.83
N ASP A 307 -5.97 -34.15 -1.90
CA ASP A 307 -6.59 -33.77 -0.63
C ASP A 307 -5.61 -33.04 0.30
N GLN A 308 -4.34 -33.47 0.37
CA GLN A 308 -3.34 -32.76 1.18
C GLN A 308 -3.06 -31.35 0.63
N SER A 309 -2.99 -31.19 -0.69
CA SER A 309 -2.84 -29.88 -1.33
C SER A 309 -4.03 -28.96 -0.99
N LEU A 310 -5.26 -29.49 -1.03
CA LEU A 310 -6.44 -28.73 -0.63
C LEU A 310 -6.40 -28.34 0.85
N GLU A 311 -6.08 -29.27 1.75
CA GLU A 311 -5.94 -28.98 3.19
C GLU A 311 -4.93 -27.85 3.44
N ASN A 312 -3.79 -27.90 2.76
CA ASN A 312 -2.77 -26.87 2.86
C ASN A 312 -3.27 -25.50 2.36
N LYS A 313 -4.03 -25.47 1.26
CA LYS A 313 -4.65 -24.23 0.75
C LYS A 313 -5.70 -23.67 1.71
N LEU A 314 -6.54 -24.53 2.28
CA LEU A 314 -7.55 -24.14 3.28
C LEU A 314 -6.88 -23.63 4.56
N PHE A 315 -5.77 -24.24 4.98
CA PHE A 315 -4.96 -23.74 6.09
C PHE A 315 -4.45 -22.32 5.80
N MET A 316 -3.92 -22.06 4.60
CA MET A 316 -3.45 -20.73 4.19
C MET A 316 -4.60 -19.72 4.18
N ARG A 317 -5.77 -20.10 3.64
CA ARG A 317 -7.01 -19.31 3.70
C ARG A 317 -7.37 -18.89 5.11
N ASP A 318 -7.38 -19.85 6.02
CA ASP A 318 -7.90 -19.63 7.37
C ASP A 318 -6.91 -18.92 8.29
N ASN A 319 -5.62 -18.86 7.95
CA ASN A 319 -4.58 -18.32 8.83
C ASN A 319 -3.79 -17.15 8.25
N TRP A 320 -3.61 -17.07 6.94
CA TRP A 320 -2.75 -16.09 6.27
C TRP A 320 -3.50 -15.12 5.39
N TYR A 321 -4.69 -15.49 4.91
CA TYR A 321 -5.47 -14.59 4.07
C TYR A 321 -6.45 -13.76 4.89
N PHE A 322 -6.58 -12.50 4.48
CA PHE A 322 -7.72 -11.68 4.83
C PHE A 322 -8.98 -12.31 4.23
N PRO A 323 -10.13 -12.33 4.93
CA PRO A 323 -11.36 -12.91 4.39
C PRO A 323 -11.85 -12.12 3.17
N MET A 324 -11.48 -12.57 1.96
CA MET A 324 -11.67 -11.77 0.74
C MET A 324 -13.14 -11.57 0.38
N HIS A 325 -14.07 -12.37 0.91
CA HIS A 325 -15.51 -12.15 0.75
C HIS A 325 -16.03 -10.88 1.45
N LYS A 326 -15.21 -10.24 2.28
CA LYS A 326 -15.56 -8.98 2.98
C LYS A 326 -15.26 -7.73 2.19
N VAL A 327 -14.53 -7.88 1.10
CA VAL A 327 -14.06 -6.77 0.27
C VAL A 327 -14.26 -7.08 -1.20
N ARG A 328 -14.28 -6.03 -2.01
CA ARG A 328 -14.16 -6.11 -3.45
C ARG A 328 -13.15 -5.05 -3.86
N ASP A 329 -12.28 -5.40 -4.78
CA ASP A 329 -11.42 -4.42 -5.44
C ASP A 329 -11.61 -4.60 -6.94
N SER A 330 -12.04 -3.51 -7.55
CA SER A 330 -12.40 -3.43 -8.95
C SER A 330 -11.20 -3.56 -9.89
N TYR A 331 -9.98 -3.66 -9.36
CA TYR A 331 -8.70 -3.66 -10.08
C TYR A 331 -7.78 -4.82 -9.66
N PHE A 332 -8.22 -5.75 -8.78
CA PHE A 332 -7.44 -6.94 -8.40
C PHE A 332 -6.95 -7.77 -9.61
N HIS A 333 -7.62 -7.65 -10.75
CA HIS A 333 -7.27 -8.35 -11.99
C HIS A 333 -6.17 -7.66 -12.81
N ASP A 334 -5.83 -6.39 -12.58
CA ASP A 334 -4.79 -5.65 -13.31
C ASP A 334 -3.36 -5.98 -12.84
N TRP A 335 -3.25 -6.78 -11.77
CA TRP A 335 -2.01 -7.13 -11.09
C TRP A 335 -1.60 -8.61 -11.24
N LEU A 336 -2.46 -9.43 -11.87
CA LEU A 336 -2.13 -10.76 -12.38
C LEU A 336 -1.62 -10.65 -13.80
#